data_AF-A0A9X7VXA8-F1
#
_entry.id   AF-A0A9X7VXA8-F1
#
_cell.length_a   1.000
_cell.length_b   1.000
_cell.length_c   1.000
_cell.angle_alpha   90.00
_cell.angle_beta   90.00
_cell.angle_gamma   90.00
#
_symmetry.space_group_name_H-M   'P 1'
#
loop_
_entity.id
_entity.type
_entity.pdbx_description
1 polymer ?
#
loop_
_entity_poly.entity_id
_entity_poly.type
_entity_poly.pdbx_seq_one_letter_code
_entity_poly.pdbx_strand_id
1 'polypeptide(L)'
;MNPYDKAYELADSLRSSSQYTEMKQVRQRIEREPGTLQMLQDFRKRQWDIQSRQWMGQTVSLTEQEQFERLTEVVARNSNVSKYLELESYFQRLLMDVNEIVGRVISEVSYEIPLPDPDVESDVESDVDSQE
;
A
#
# COMPACT_ATOMS: atom_id res chain seq x y z
N MET A 1 25.63 15.09 -11.16
CA MET A 1 24.19 15.21 -10.94
C MET A 1 23.88 14.47 -9.65
N ASN A 2 23.23 15.11 -8.69
CA ASN A 2 22.89 14.49 -7.42
C ASN A 2 21.71 13.52 -7.64
N PRO A 3 21.68 12.32 -7.03
CA PRO A 3 20.49 11.47 -7.02
C PRO A 3 19.19 12.20 -6.65
N TYR A 4 19.27 13.21 -5.77
CA TYR A 4 18.13 14.07 -5.45
C TYR A 4 17.64 14.89 -6.65
N ASP A 5 18.53 15.38 -7.52
CA ASP A 5 18.16 16.10 -8.75
C ASP A 5 17.34 15.17 -9.67
N LYS A 6 17.76 13.91 -9.79
CA LYS A 6 17.02 12.89 -10.55
C LYS A 6 15.68 12.54 -9.94
N ALA A 7 15.57 12.52 -8.61
CA ALA A 7 14.28 12.33 -7.95
C ALA A 7 13.31 13.51 -8.23
N TYR A 8 13.82 14.75 -8.27
CA TYR A 8 13.00 15.91 -8.67
C TYR A 8 12.57 15.84 -10.14
N GLU A 9 13.48 15.48 -11.06
CA GLU A 9 13.14 15.26 -12.47
C GLU A 9 12.07 14.17 -12.65
N LEU A 10 12.17 13.07 -11.89
CA LEU A 10 11.15 12.02 -11.89
C LEU A 10 9.81 12.55 -11.39
N ALA A 11 9.79 13.31 -10.29
CA ALA A 11 8.57 13.90 -9.76
C ALA A 11 7.89 14.84 -10.78
N ASP A 12 8.67 15.64 -11.51
CA ASP A 12 8.14 16.53 -12.56
C ASP A 12 7.65 15.77 -13.79
N SER A 13 8.35 14.68 -14.16
CA SER A 13 7.90 13.76 -15.22
C SER A 13 6.57 13.09 -14.85
N LEU A 14 6.40 12.68 -13.60
CA LEU A 14 5.13 12.13 -13.11
C LEU A 14 4.02 13.17 -13.13
N ARG A 15 4.28 14.41 -12.69
CA ARG A 15 3.29 15.50 -12.71
C ARG A 15 2.84 15.89 -14.12
N SER A 16 3.74 15.81 -15.09
CA SER A 16 3.44 16.11 -16.49
C SER A 16 2.81 14.94 -17.25
N SER A 17 2.75 13.75 -16.65
CA SER A 17 2.13 12.57 -17.25
C SER A 17 0.63 12.75 -17.50
N SER A 18 0.12 12.09 -18.55
CA SER A 18 -1.31 12.06 -18.84
C SER A 18 -2.09 11.41 -17.71
N GLN A 19 -1.54 10.37 -17.08
CA GLN A 19 -2.14 9.65 -15.96
C GLN A 19 -2.33 10.55 -14.74
N TYR A 20 -1.37 11.44 -14.44
CA TYR A 20 -1.49 12.36 -13.31
C TYR A 20 -2.55 13.44 -13.58
N THR A 21 -2.56 13.95 -14.81
CA THR A 21 -3.59 14.91 -15.24
C THR A 21 -4.98 14.30 -15.16
N GLU A 22 -5.15 13.06 -15.64
CA GLU A 22 -6.40 12.33 -15.58
C GLU A 22 -6.83 12.06 -14.13
N MET A 23 -5.90 11.62 -13.27
CA MET A 23 -6.14 11.38 -11.85
C MET A 23 -6.68 12.64 -11.16
N LYS A 24 -6.07 13.79 -11.43
CA LYS A 24 -6.50 15.07 -10.88
C LYS A 24 -7.91 15.45 -11.34
N GLN A 25 -8.25 15.22 -12.60
CA GLN A 25 -9.58 15.50 -13.14
C GLN A 25 -10.65 14.58 -12.51
N VAL A 26 -10.37 13.29 -12.42
CA VAL A 26 -11.29 12.31 -11.80
C VAL A 26 -11.52 12.65 -10.34
N ARG A 27 -10.45 13.01 -9.60
CA ARG A 27 -10.56 13.47 -8.21
C ARG A 27 -11.50 14.67 -8.05
N GLN A 28 -11.36 15.67 -8.93
CA GLN A 28 -12.25 16.84 -8.92
C GLN A 28 -13.71 16.49 -9.22
N ARG A 29 -13.98 15.48 -10.06
CA ARG A 29 -15.35 15.01 -10.31
C ARG A 29 -15.93 14.34 -9.06
N ILE A 30 -15.15 13.49 -8.39
CA ILE A 30 -15.54 12.85 -7.13
C ILE A 30 -15.82 13.89 -6.04
N GLU A 31 -14.96 14.90 -5.89
CA GLU A 31 -15.12 15.97 -4.89
C GLU A 31 -16.41 16.79 -5.10
N ARG A 32 -16.95 16.85 -6.31
CA ARG A 32 -18.20 17.54 -6.64
C ARG A 32 -19.45 16.70 -6.35
N GLU A 33 -19.29 15.42 -6.04
CA GLU A 33 -20.37 14.48 -5.73
C GLU A 33 -20.20 13.96 -4.30
N PRO A 34 -20.82 14.61 -3.28
CA PRO A 34 -20.61 14.26 -1.88
C PRO A 34 -20.86 12.78 -1.54
N GLY A 35 -21.87 12.16 -2.16
CA GLY A 35 -22.15 10.74 -1.98
C GLY A 35 -21.04 9.83 -2.52
N THR A 36 -20.47 10.18 -3.68
CA THR A 36 -19.35 9.46 -4.29
C THR A 36 -18.08 9.59 -3.45
N LEU A 37 -17.80 10.79 -2.94
CA LEU A 37 -16.67 11.04 -2.04
C LEU A 37 -16.78 10.24 -0.75
N GLN A 38 -17.95 10.24 -0.11
CA GLN A 38 -18.20 9.49 1.12
C GLN A 38 -18.02 7.98 0.89
N MET A 39 -18.56 7.45 -0.21
CA MET A 39 -18.38 6.04 -0.58
C MET A 39 -16.91 5.67 -0.75
N LEU A 40 -16.10 6.52 -1.41
CA LEU A 40 -14.66 6.30 -1.55
C LEU A 40 -13.94 6.34 -0.19
N GLN A 41 -14.30 7.28 0.70
CA GLN A 41 -13.70 7.36 2.03
C GLN A 41 -14.02 6.12 2.89
N ASP A 42 -15.27 5.66 2.86
CA ASP A 42 -15.70 4.45 3.57
C ASP A 42 -14.98 3.21 3.05
N PHE A 43 -14.79 3.11 1.73
CA PHE A 43 -14.01 2.05 1.11
C PHE A 43 -12.56 2.05 1.61
N ARG A 44 -11.89 3.20 1.61
CA ARG A 44 -10.50 3.32 2.08
C ARG A 44 -10.33 2.97 3.54
N LYS A 45 -11.25 3.44 4.38
CA LYS A 45 -11.22 3.14 5.80
C LYS A 45 -11.32 1.63 6.05
N ARG A 46 -12.29 0.96 5.42
CA ARG A 46 -12.46 -0.49 5.55
C ARG A 46 -11.30 -1.29 4.98
N GLN A 47 -10.75 -0.86 3.84
CA GLN A 47 -9.55 -1.46 3.26
C GLN A 47 -8.39 -1.42 4.26
N TRP A 48 -8.15 -0.26 4.88
CA TRP A 48 -7.10 -0.10 5.88
C TRP A 48 -7.35 -0.92 7.14
N ASP A 49 -8.58 -0.92 7.68
CA ASP A 49 -8.95 -1.71 8.85
C ASP A 49 -8.75 -3.21 8.64
N ILE A 50 -9.03 -3.72 7.43
CA ILE A 50 -8.80 -5.11 7.06
C ILE A 50 -7.30 -5.40 6.96
N GLN A 51 -6.55 -4.59 6.22
CA GLN A 51 -5.10 -4.78 6.04
C GLN A 51 -4.34 -4.69 7.37
N SER A 52 -4.70 -3.72 8.22
CA SER A 52 -4.13 -3.53 9.55
C SER A 52 -4.33 -4.77 10.42
N ARG A 53 -5.55 -5.33 10.44
CA ARG A 53 -5.84 -6.55 11.21
C ARG A 53 -5.09 -7.77 10.69
N GLN A 54 -4.99 -7.92 9.36
CA GLN A 54 -4.17 -8.98 8.76
C GLN A 54 -2.70 -8.85 9.17
N TRP A 55 -2.14 -7.65 9.19
CA TRP A 55 -0.78 -7.42 9.67
C TRP A 55 -0.59 -7.71 11.16
N MET A 56 -1.61 -7.47 11.98
CA MET A 56 -1.60 -7.82 13.40
C MET A 56 -1.85 -9.32 13.67
N GLY A 57 -1.99 -10.15 12.63
CA GLY A 57 -2.32 -11.58 12.77
C GLY A 57 -3.74 -11.84 13.26
N GLN A 58 -4.63 -10.84 13.22
CA GLN A 58 -6.02 -10.98 13.62
C GLN A 58 -6.86 -11.55 12.48
N THR A 59 -7.80 -12.44 12.82
CA THR A 59 -8.75 -13.00 11.87
C THR A 59 -9.81 -11.97 11.51
N VAL A 60 -9.93 -11.68 10.22
CA VAL A 60 -11.06 -10.90 9.67
C VAL A 60 -12.25 -11.84 9.58
N SER A 61 -13.40 -11.42 10.12
CA SER A 61 -14.59 -12.28 10.10
C SER A 61 -15.16 -12.42 8.68
N LEU A 62 -15.79 -13.55 8.38
CA LEU A 62 -16.47 -13.79 7.09
C LEU A 62 -17.49 -12.68 6.78
N THR A 63 -18.24 -12.24 7.79
CA THR A 63 -19.23 -11.15 7.65
C THR A 63 -18.58 -9.84 7.19
N GLU A 64 -17.40 -9.49 7.72
CA GLU A 64 -16.69 -8.28 7.34
C GLU A 64 -16.10 -8.39 5.93
N GLN A 65 -15.64 -9.58 5.57
CA GLN A 65 -15.14 -9.87 4.23
C GLN A 65 -16.27 -9.73 3.19
N GLU A 66 -17.44 -10.33 3.44
CA GLU A 66 -18.62 -10.16 2.59
C GLU A 66 -19.10 -8.70 2.49
N GLN A 67 -19.05 -7.94 3.59
CA GLN A 67 -19.39 -6.52 3.57
C GLN A 67 -18.42 -5.72 2.71
N PHE A 68 -17.12 -6.03 2.80
CA PHE A 68 -16.10 -5.38 2.01
C PHE A 68 -16.21 -5.75 0.52
N GLU A 69 -16.50 -7.00 0.20
CA GLU A 69 -16.78 -7.44 -1.18
C GLU A 69 -17.96 -6.69 -1.79
N ARG A 70 -19.09 -6.59 -1.07
CA ARG A 70 -20.25 -5.81 -1.51
C ARG A 70 -19.90 -4.34 -1.74
N LEU A 71 -19.13 -3.73 -0.84
CA LEU A 71 -18.69 -2.35 -1.01
C LEU A 71 -17.77 -2.21 -2.24
N THR A 72 -16.88 -3.16 -2.46
CA THR A 72 -15.98 -3.20 -3.62
C THR A 72 -16.79 -3.24 -4.92
N GLU A 73 -17.86 -4.03 -5.00
CA GLU A 73 -18.72 -4.06 -6.18
C GLU A 73 -19.43 -2.72 -6.42
N VAL A 74 -19.93 -2.07 -5.37
CA VAL A 74 -20.62 -0.77 -5.48
C VAL A 74 -19.64 0.30 -5.98
N VAL A 75 -18.43 0.31 -5.42
CA VAL A 75 -17.31 1.16 -5.83
C VAL A 75 -16.93 0.91 -7.30
N ALA A 76 -16.84 -0.36 -7.71
CA ALA A 76 -16.51 -0.74 -9.08
C ALA A 76 -17.58 -0.31 -10.10
N ARG A 77 -18.85 -0.23 -9.69
CA ARG A 77 -19.95 0.26 -10.54
C ARG A 77 -19.90 1.79 -10.76
N ASN A 78 -19.21 2.54 -9.92
CA ASN A 78 -19.03 3.98 -10.10
C ASN A 78 -17.79 4.25 -10.97
N SER A 79 -18.00 4.75 -12.19
CA SER A 79 -16.93 4.96 -13.18
C SER A 79 -15.86 5.95 -12.70
N ASN A 80 -16.24 7.01 -12.00
CA ASN A 80 -15.28 7.99 -11.46
C ASN A 80 -14.41 7.33 -10.38
N VAL A 81 -15.02 6.61 -9.45
CA VAL A 81 -14.29 5.97 -8.34
C VAL A 81 -13.42 4.83 -8.84
N SER A 82 -13.96 3.93 -9.65
CA SER A 82 -13.20 2.84 -10.27
C SER A 82 -11.99 3.38 -11.04
N LYS A 83 -12.17 4.45 -11.83
CA LYS A 83 -11.07 5.08 -12.57
C LYS A 83 -10.01 5.70 -11.66
N TYR A 84 -10.43 6.34 -10.57
CA TYR A 84 -9.51 6.88 -9.56
C TYR A 84 -8.66 5.76 -8.94
N LEU A 85 -9.29 4.65 -8.56
CA LEU A 85 -8.60 3.49 -7.98
C LEU A 85 -7.61 2.86 -8.97
N GLU A 86 -8.00 2.71 -10.23
CA GLU A 86 -7.13 2.18 -11.29
C GLU A 86 -5.86 3.03 -11.45
N LEU A 87 -6.02 4.35 -11.55
CA LEU A 87 -4.90 5.29 -11.66
C LEU A 87 -4.02 5.25 -10.42
N GLU A 88 -4.59 5.05 -9.24
CA GLU A 88 -3.80 4.96 -8.00
C GLU A 88 -2.95 3.70 -7.99
N SER A 89 -3.54 2.55 -8.33
CA SER A 89 -2.82 1.29 -8.46
C SER A 89 -1.76 1.32 -9.56
N TYR A 90 -1.95 2.11 -10.62
CA TYR A 90 -0.91 2.38 -11.61
C TYR A 90 0.29 3.10 -10.98
N PHE A 91 0.06 4.20 -10.25
CA PHE A 91 1.15 4.94 -9.59
C PHE A 91 1.84 4.12 -8.50
N GLN A 92 1.10 3.32 -7.73
CA GLN A 92 1.68 2.43 -6.72
C GLN A 92 2.65 1.42 -7.34
N ARG A 93 2.25 0.77 -8.45
CA ARG A 93 3.12 -0.15 -9.19
C ARG A 93 4.35 0.55 -9.75
N LEU A 94 4.16 1.70 -10.40
CA LEU A 94 5.27 2.48 -10.93
C LEU A 94 6.29 2.82 -9.83
N LEU A 95 5.83 3.25 -8.65
CA LEU A 95 6.72 3.56 -7.53
C LEU A 95 7.41 2.32 -6.97
N MET A 96 6.73 1.17 -6.91
CA MET A 96 7.36 -0.10 -6.55
C MET A 96 8.48 -0.47 -7.52
N ASP A 97 8.22 -0.39 -8.82
CA ASP A 97 9.21 -0.71 -9.85
C ASP A 97 10.42 0.24 -9.77
N VAL A 98 10.18 1.53 -9.58
CA VAL A 98 11.26 2.53 -9.38
C VAL A 98 12.06 2.24 -8.12
N ASN A 99 11.39 1.94 -7.00
CA ASN A 99 12.06 1.58 -5.75
C ASN A 99 12.88 0.30 -5.90
N GLU A 100 12.41 -0.69 -6.66
CA GLU A 100 13.17 -1.90 -6.94
C GLU A 100 14.43 -1.58 -7.75
N ILE A 101 14.33 -0.77 -8.81
CA ILE A 101 15.46 -0.35 -9.62
C ILE A 101 16.52 0.36 -8.78
N VAL A 102 16.11 1.31 -7.93
CA VAL A 102 17.02 2.06 -7.04
C VAL A 102 17.57 1.16 -5.94
N GLY A 103 16.73 0.29 -5.36
CA GLY A 103 17.08 -0.62 -4.28
C GLY A 103 18.08 -1.69 -4.69
N ARG A 104 18.09 -2.13 -5.96
CA ARG A 104 19.10 -3.07 -6.49
C ARG A 104 20.52 -2.57 -6.29
N VAL A 105 20.77 -1.27 -6.45
CA VAL A 105 22.10 -0.66 -6.23
C VAL A 105 22.55 -0.84 -4.78
N ILE A 106 21.61 -0.73 -3.83
CA ILE A 106 21.89 -0.97 -2.42
C ILE A 106 22.16 -2.46 -2.18
N SER A 107 21.38 -3.35 -2.80
CA SER A 107 21.55 -4.81 -2.65
C SER A 107 22.93 -5.32 -3.11
N GLU A 108 23.53 -4.69 -4.13
CA GLU A 108 24.87 -5.06 -4.63
C GLU A 108 25.99 -4.87 -3.58
N VAL A 109 25.78 -3.96 -2.63
CA VAL A 109 26.77 -3.61 -1.59
C VAL A 109 26.29 -3.94 -0.18
N SER A 110 25.08 -4.48 -0.05
CA SER A 110 24.50 -4.86 1.22
C SER A 110 25.00 -6.24 1.64
N TYR A 111 25.28 -6.41 2.92
CA TYR A 111 25.50 -7.74 3.46
C TYR A 111 24.18 -8.52 3.42
N GLU A 112 24.19 -9.71 2.81
CA GLU A 112 23.14 -10.69 3.06
C GLU A 112 23.19 -11.02 4.55
N ILE A 113 22.23 -10.52 5.31
CA ILE A 113 22.04 -10.93 6.70
C ILE A 113 21.47 -12.34 6.61
N PRO A 114 22.20 -13.39 7.02
CA PRO A 114 21.63 -14.71 7.09
C PRO A 114 20.49 -14.63 8.10
N LEU A 115 19.25 -14.86 7.64
CA LEU A 115 18.15 -15.02 8.58
C LEU A 115 18.49 -16.25 9.44
N PRO A 116 18.38 -16.16 10.78
CA PRO A 116 18.49 -17.36 11.62
C PRO A 116 17.47 -18.39 11.11
N ASP A 117 17.90 -19.65 11.06
CA ASP A 117 17.02 -20.76 10.67
C ASP A 117 15.74 -20.66 11.50
N PRO A 118 14.54 -20.70 10.89
CA PRO A 118 13.27 -20.62 11.64
C PRO A 118 13.12 -21.74 12.67
N ASP A 119 13.95 -22.79 12.59
CA ASP A 119 14.00 -23.94 13.50
C ASP A 119 15.02 -23.78 14.64
N VAL A 120 15.77 -22.68 14.72
CA VAL A 120 16.55 -22.35 15.93
C VAL A 120 15.58 -21.68 16.91
N GLU A 121 14.79 -22.50 17.61
CA GLU A 121 14.13 -22.06 18.84
C GLU A 121 15.20 -21.39 19.71
N SER A 122 14.93 -20.15 20.11
CA SER A 122 15.74 -19.47 21.08
C SER A 122 15.60 -20.22 22.41
N ASP A 123 16.49 -21.16 22.67
CA ASP A 123 16.80 -21.69 24.00
C ASP A 123 17.40 -20.55 24.83
N VAL A 124 16.60 -19.50 25.07
CA VAL A 124 16.79 -18.64 26.23
C VAL A 124 16.12 -19.42 27.36
N GLU A 125 16.86 -20.41 27.86
CA GLU A 125 16.57 -21.01 29.15
C GLU A 125 16.30 -19.87 30.13
N SER A 126 15.09 -19.87 30.66
CA SER A 126 14.67 -19.06 31.77
C SER A 126 15.46 -19.49 33.00
N ASP A 127 16.69 -19.00 33.15
CA ASP A 127 17.42 -18.99 34.43
C ASP A 127 16.78 -17.95 35.38
N VAL A 128 15.51 -18.15 35.68
CA VAL A 128 14.76 -17.45 36.72
C VAL A 128 13.94 -18.48 37.51
N ASP A 129 14.61 -19.50 38.06
CA ASP A 129 14.22 -20.09 39.35
C ASP A 129 15.27 -21.14 39.77
N SER A 130 16.31 -20.71 40.50
CA SER A 130 17.12 -21.57 41.38
C SER A 130 18.18 -20.73 42.10
N GLN A 131 17.75 -19.81 42.95
CA GLN A 131 18.50 -19.49 44.16
C GLN A 131 17.54 -19.63 45.35
N GLU A 132 17.44 -20.88 45.85
CA GLU A 132 17.23 -21.16 47.27
C GLU A 132 18.52 -20.90 48.06
#